data_AF-A0AA38M021-F1
#
_entry.id   AF-A0AA38M021-F1
#
_cell.length_a   1.000
_cell.length_b   1.000
_cell.length_c   1.000
_cell.angle_alpha   90.00
_cell.angle_beta   90.00
_cell.angle_gamma   90.00
#
_symmetry.space_group_name_H-M   'P 1'
#
loop_
_entity.id
_entity.type
_entity.pdbx_description
1 polymer ?
#
loop_
_entity_poly.entity_id
_entity_poly.type
_entity_poly.pdbx_seq_one_letter_code
_entity_poly.pdbx_strand_id
1 'polypeptide(L)'
;MKRQAAELGRIRTGYSRPNPDPKKGPIPVKSRTFVLTSHSRDYVEAAAKLYGGKVEQWTPQRSTIAQWRVITEAPELRAILPAGDPLSQNYEKWDGGGCERRCDGEFESIKRQPCVCLARFGEDWHERPPTQVCRPTSRIGVFLPDLPDLGVWRLDTKSYYAADALAGGLDTVLQATGGKGLLPVRMWIEQRTAVREGKTKQFQVVMLVPALPKLRHALSGPISTAAALDPSSLDRPAIEAAPAERPDYLADARACRTEADVQQVWHRARHAGHGSDELLADLQAIARDISKGIDPSTGEIPADQDDEQGPDADGVYDVEAYDEQDEPPVADASAVSWPQAAQPGQGVRR
;
A
#
# COMPACT_ATOMS: atom_id res chain seq x y z
N MET A 1 10.19 -8.77 -26.54
CA MET A 1 10.16 -7.40 -25.97
C MET A 1 10.57 -7.47 -24.50
N LYS A 2 11.73 -6.95 -24.13
CA LYS A 2 12.14 -6.90 -22.70
C LYS A 2 11.32 -5.79 -22.03
N ARG A 3 10.41 -6.15 -21.12
CA ARG A 3 9.73 -5.19 -20.25
C ARG A 3 10.74 -4.77 -19.19
N GLN A 4 11.25 -3.54 -19.25
CA GLN A 4 12.21 -3.01 -18.30
C GLN A 4 11.61 -1.74 -17.68
N ALA A 5 11.58 -1.69 -16.35
CA ALA A 5 11.22 -0.47 -15.64
C ALA A 5 12.23 0.65 -15.94
N ALA A 6 11.78 1.90 -15.95
CA ALA A 6 12.65 3.05 -16.20
C ALA A 6 13.78 3.11 -15.16
N GLU A 7 15.04 3.21 -15.60
CA GLU A 7 16.20 3.38 -14.71
C GLU A 7 16.34 4.88 -14.39
N LEU A 8 15.95 5.29 -13.18
CA LEU A 8 16.03 6.69 -12.75
C LEU A 8 17.46 7.09 -12.39
N GLY A 9 18.26 6.12 -11.93
CA GLY A 9 19.63 6.36 -11.51
C GLY A 9 20.35 5.09 -11.08
N ARG A 10 21.58 5.28 -10.59
CA ARG A 10 22.44 4.21 -10.10
C ARG A 10 22.94 4.49 -8.70
N ILE A 11 22.95 3.44 -7.89
CA ILE A 11 23.48 3.40 -6.54
C ILE A 11 24.88 2.79 -6.60
N ARG A 12 25.85 3.48 -6.03
CA ARG A 12 27.25 3.05 -6.05
C ARG A 12 27.85 3.08 -4.67
N THR A 13 28.88 2.28 -4.49
CA THR A 13 29.55 2.07 -3.20
C THR A 13 30.91 2.77 -3.11
N GLY A 14 31.25 3.58 -4.12
CA GLY A 14 32.53 4.28 -4.20
C GLY A 14 32.52 5.33 -5.30
N TYR A 15 33.52 6.18 -5.28
CA TYR A 15 33.74 7.25 -6.26
C TYR A 15 35.21 7.28 -6.69
N SER A 16 35.55 8.13 -7.64
CA SER A 16 36.93 8.34 -8.07
C SER A 16 37.34 9.78 -7.79
N ARG A 17 38.56 9.96 -7.29
CA ARG A 17 39.19 11.28 -7.13
C ARG A 17 40.27 11.49 -8.21
N PRO A 18 40.52 12.75 -8.62
CA PRO A 18 41.64 13.05 -9.51
C PRO A 18 42.97 12.53 -8.95
N ASN A 19 43.84 12.07 -9.83
CA ASN A 19 45.19 11.69 -9.45
C ASN A 19 46.04 12.97 -9.39
N PRO A 20 46.87 13.17 -8.34
CA PRO A 20 47.84 14.27 -8.32
C PRO A 20 48.80 14.24 -9.50
N ASP A 21 49.12 13.05 -10.02
CA ASP A 21 49.91 12.88 -11.24
C ASP A 21 48.97 12.84 -12.47
N PRO A 22 49.01 13.83 -13.36
CA PRO A 22 48.11 13.91 -14.52
C PRO A 22 48.35 12.80 -15.55
N LYS A 23 49.49 12.10 -15.49
CA LYS A 23 49.78 10.95 -16.38
C LYS A 23 49.10 9.66 -15.91
N LYS A 24 48.56 9.64 -14.68
CA LYS A 24 47.92 8.47 -14.09
C LYS A 24 46.41 8.63 -14.03
N GLY A 25 45.70 7.51 -14.15
CA GLY A 25 44.24 7.49 -14.08
C GLY A 25 43.69 7.89 -12.70
N PRO A 26 42.40 8.26 -12.60
CA PRO A 26 41.73 8.59 -11.36
C PRO A 26 41.90 7.50 -10.28
N ILE A 27 42.03 7.93 -9.03
CA ILE A 27 42.21 7.03 -7.90
C ILE A 27 40.82 6.59 -7.40
N PRO A 28 40.52 5.28 -7.38
CA PRO A 28 39.26 4.79 -6.82
C PRO A 28 39.26 4.97 -5.30
N VAL A 29 38.13 5.44 -4.76
CA VAL A 29 37.90 5.67 -3.34
C VAL A 29 36.67 4.88 -2.91
N LYS A 30 36.83 4.08 -1.87
CA LYS A 30 35.71 3.39 -1.20
C LYS A 30 34.91 4.39 -0.41
N SER A 31 33.60 4.41 -0.61
CA SER A 31 32.73 5.30 0.15
C SER A 31 32.23 4.61 1.40
N ARG A 32 32.02 5.38 2.48
CA ARG A 32 31.37 4.89 3.70
C ARG A 32 29.84 4.81 3.52
N THR A 33 29.31 5.66 2.66
CA THR A 33 27.89 5.84 2.35
C THR A 33 27.66 5.68 0.85
N PHE A 34 26.41 5.59 0.41
CA PHE A 34 26.13 5.42 -1.01
C PHE A 34 26.40 6.68 -1.83
N VAL A 35 26.71 6.47 -3.10
CA VAL A 35 26.81 7.52 -4.10
C VAL A 35 25.66 7.32 -5.09
N LEU A 36 24.72 8.25 -5.11
CA LEU A 36 23.58 8.24 -6.02
C LEU A 36 23.93 9.06 -7.26
N THR A 37 23.72 8.48 -8.45
CA THR A 37 24.04 9.11 -9.73
C THR A 37 22.86 9.05 -10.69
N SER A 38 22.60 10.13 -11.43
CA SER A 38 21.57 10.17 -12.47
C SER A 38 21.95 11.16 -13.58
N HIS A 39 21.31 11.03 -14.76
CA HIS A 39 21.35 12.07 -15.78
C HIS A 39 20.48 13.27 -15.41
N SER A 40 19.42 13.06 -14.63
CA SER A 40 18.56 14.14 -14.13
C SER A 40 19.18 14.76 -12.88
N ARG A 41 19.28 16.08 -12.88
CA ARG A 41 19.74 16.86 -11.72
C ARG A 41 18.72 16.76 -10.58
N ASP A 42 17.43 16.82 -10.89
CA ASP A 42 16.35 16.88 -9.92
C ASP A 42 16.32 15.64 -9.02
N TYR A 43 16.56 14.45 -9.58
CA TYR A 43 16.68 13.21 -8.79
C TYR A 43 17.84 13.24 -7.80
N VAL A 44 18.96 13.84 -8.20
CA VAL A 44 20.15 13.93 -7.36
C VAL A 44 19.99 15.02 -6.30
N GLU A 45 19.30 16.12 -6.60
CA GLU A 45 18.94 17.15 -5.62
C GLU A 45 17.92 16.65 -4.59
N ALA A 46 16.90 15.90 -5.02
CA ALA A 46 15.97 15.24 -4.10
C ALA A 46 16.70 14.26 -3.18
N ALA A 47 17.62 13.46 -3.73
CA ALA A 47 18.47 12.57 -2.95
C ALA A 47 19.38 13.31 -1.96
N ALA A 48 19.96 14.44 -2.35
CA ALA A 48 20.77 15.27 -1.46
C ALA A 48 19.95 15.87 -0.32
N LYS A 49 18.71 16.31 -0.60
CA LYS A 49 17.79 16.83 0.42
C LYS A 49 17.39 15.76 1.43
N LEU A 50 17.16 14.53 0.97
CA LEU A 50 16.72 13.42 1.82
C LEU A 50 17.86 12.78 2.61
N TYR A 51 18.99 12.50 1.96
CA TYR A 51 20.09 11.72 2.53
C TYR A 51 21.32 12.56 2.89
N GLY A 52 21.26 13.88 2.72
CA GLY A 52 22.39 14.79 2.88
C GLY A 52 23.42 14.70 1.75
N GLY A 53 24.46 15.51 1.85
CA GLY A 53 25.55 15.58 0.88
C GLY A 53 25.43 16.74 -0.11
N LYS A 54 26.43 16.85 -1.00
CA LYS A 54 26.53 17.92 -2.00
C LYS A 54 26.35 17.36 -3.40
N VAL A 55 25.47 18.00 -4.17
CA VAL A 55 25.27 17.69 -5.58
C VAL A 55 26.44 18.24 -6.39
N GLU A 56 27.02 17.40 -7.23
CA GLU A 56 28.09 17.79 -8.13
C GLU A 56 27.88 17.20 -9.53
N GLN A 57 28.25 17.99 -10.54
CA GLN A 57 28.34 17.49 -11.90
C GLN A 57 29.60 16.64 -12.03
N TRP A 58 29.46 15.47 -12.62
CA TRP A 58 30.53 14.49 -12.67
C TRP A 58 30.36 13.58 -13.90
N THR A 59 31.49 13.28 -14.55
CA THR A 59 31.51 12.38 -15.70
C THR A 59 32.06 11.00 -15.30
N PRO A 60 31.33 9.90 -15.56
CA PRO A 60 31.85 8.56 -15.38
C PRO A 60 33.17 8.29 -16.07
N GLN A 61 34.02 7.54 -15.39
CA GLN A 61 35.26 7.05 -16.00
C GLN A 61 34.91 6.25 -17.26
N ARG A 62 35.58 6.55 -18.38
CA ARG A 62 35.32 5.94 -19.69
C ARG A 62 33.92 6.26 -20.26
N SER A 63 33.30 7.35 -19.82
CA SER A 63 32.11 7.95 -20.44
C SER A 63 32.44 9.36 -20.93
N THR A 64 31.77 9.80 -21.99
CA THR A 64 31.79 11.19 -22.48
C THR A 64 30.60 12.01 -21.99
N ILE A 65 29.60 11.35 -21.39
CA ILE A 65 28.34 11.96 -20.98
C ILE A 65 28.45 12.39 -19.52
N ALA A 66 28.33 13.70 -19.27
CA ALA A 66 28.26 14.25 -17.92
C ALA A 66 26.95 13.82 -17.23
N GLN A 67 27.06 13.53 -15.94
CA GLN A 67 25.94 13.14 -15.08
C GLN A 67 25.98 13.99 -13.80
N TRP A 68 24.97 13.82 -12.96
CA TRP A 68 24.93 14.38 -11.62
C TRP A 68 25.18 13.26 -10.62
N ARG A 69 25.89 13.60 -9.53
CA ARG A 69 26.06 12.69 -8.40
C ARG A 69 25.91 13.41 -7.07
N VAL A 70 25.54 12.65 -6.05
CA VAL A 70 25.63 13.03 -4.64
C VAL A 70 26.25 11.88 -3.88
N ILE A 71 27.24 12.20 -3.05
CA ILE A 71 27.76 11.29 -2.02
C ILE A 71 26.91 11.55 -0.78
N THR A 72 26.09 10.58 -0.37
CA THR A 72 25.14 10.77 0.73
C THR A 72 25.84 10.87 2.07
N GLU A 73 25.20 11.50 3.06
CA GLU A 73 25.67 11.49 4.45
C GLU A 73 24.98 10.40 5.27
N ALA A 74 23.76 10.03 4.88
CA ALA A 74 23.00 8.94 5.49
C ALA A 74 23.77 7.60 5.40
N PRO A 75 23.89 6.87 6.53
CA PRO A 75 24.58 5.57 6.57
C PRO A 75 23.74 4.45 5.93
N GLU A 76 22.43 4.64 5.81
CA GLU A 76 21.47 3.64 5.36
C GLU A 76 20.51 4.25 4.33
N LEU A 77 20.09 3.45 3.35
CA LEU A 77 18.97 3.74 2.46
C LEU A 77 17.80 2.81 2.80
N ARG A 78 16.59 3.37 2.85
CA ARG A 78 15.35 2.60 2.84
C ARG A 78 14.94 2.42 1.39
N ALA A 79 14.78 1.18 0.97
CA ALA A 79 14.47 0.82 -0.40
C ALA A 79 13.36 -0.23 -0.45
N ILE A 80 12.80 -0.46 -1.63
CA ILE A 80 11.82 -1.50 -1.88
C ILE A 80 12.33 -2.37 -3.02
N LEU A 81 12.36 -3.69 -2.81
CA LEU A 81 12.63 -4.63 -3.88
C LEU A 81 11.37 -4.91 -4.69
N PRO A 82 11.47 -5.01 -6.03
CA PRO A 82 10.38 -5.47 -6.85
C PRO A 82 10.04 -6.94 -6.52
N ALA A 83 8.82 -7.35 -6.87
CA ALA A 83 8.39 -8.74 -6.73
C ALA A 83 9.22 -9.67 -7.63
N GLY A 84 9.39 -10.93 -7.19
CA GLY A 84 10.22 -11.92 -7.88
C GLY A 84 11.69 -11.83 -7.46
N ASP A 85 12.60 -12.34 -8.30
CA ASP A 85 14.04 -12.25 -8.08
C ASP A 85 14.59 -10.95 -8.70
N PRO A 86 14.93 -9.92 -7.89
CA PRO A 86 15.48 -8.66 -8.38
C PRO A 86 16.96 -8.75 -8.75
N LEU A 87 17.62 -9.88 -8.49
CA LEU A 87 19.06 -10.03 -8.62
C LEU A 87 19.43 -10.66 -9.96
N SER A 88 20.31 -9.97 -10.68
CA SER A 88 20.98 -10.51 -11.85
C SER A 88 22.46 -10.69 -11.52
N GLN A 89 22.89 -11.94 -11.34
CA GLN A 89 24.31 -12.29 -11.16
C GLN A 89 24.84 -13.05 -12.37
N ASN A 90 25.99 -12.63 -12.88
CA ASN A 90 26.73 -13.34 -13.91
C ASN A 90 28.24 -13.13 -13.72
N TYR A 91 29.05 -14.07 -14.16
CA TYR A 91 30.49 -13.89 -14.35
C TYR A 91 30.75 -13.23 -15.71
N GLU A 92 31.05 -11.94 -15.68
CA GLU A 92 31.19 -11.14 -16.91
C GLU A 92 32.64 -10.72 -17.15
N LYS A 93 33.15 -10.95 -18.36
CA LYS A 93 34.40 -10.35 -18.83
C LYS A 93 34.09 -9.16 -19.71
N TRP A 94 34.44 -7.96 -19.24
CA TRP A 94 34.29 -6.72 -20.00
C TRP A 94 35.63 -6.29 -20.59
N ASP A 95 35.61 -5.88 -21.85
CA ASP A 95 36.69 -5.17 -22.52
C ASP A 95 36.24 -3.76 -22.97
N GLY A 96 37.05 -3.07 -23.77
CA GLY A 96 36.70 -1.75 -24.31
C GLY A 96 35.57 -1.77 -25.35
N GLY A 97 35.30 -2.93 -25.96
CA GLY A 97 34.27 -3.13 -26.97
C GLY A 97 32.95 -3.69 -26.42
N GLY A 98 32.92 -4.18 -25.19
CA GLY A 98 31.69 -4.61 -24.52
C GLY A 98 31.88 -5.80 -23.59
N CYS A 99 30.79 -6.55 -23.39
CA CYS A 99 30.83 -7.80 -22.65
C CYS A 99 31.32 -8.92 -23.58
N GLU A 100 32.58 -9.34 -23.44
CA GLU A 100 33.19 -10.39 -24.26
C GLU A 100 32.66 -11.79 -23.87
N ARG A 101 32.35 -11.98 -22.59
CA ARG A 101 31.88 -13.26 -22.01
C ARG A 101 30.90 -13.02 -20.90
N ARG A 102 29.85 -13.84 -20.83
CA ARG A 102 28.90 -13.86 -19.72
C ARG A 102 28.59 -15.30 -19.34
N CYS A 103 29.08 -15.73 -18.18
CA CYS A 103 28.87 -17.08 -17.67
C CYS A 103 28.01 -17.14 -16.42
N ASP A 104 27.31 -18.25 -16.22
CA ASP A 104 26.63 -18.61 -14.97
C ASP A 104 27.51 -19.44 -14.01
N GLY A 105 28.66 -19.92 -14.49
CA GLY A 105 29.58 -20.78 -13.75
C GLY A 105 29.87 -22.07 -14.49
N GLU A 106 28.93 -22.54 -15.30
CA GLU A 106 29.04 -23.77 -16.09
C GLU A 106 29.04 -23.46 -17.58
N PHE A 107 28.21 -22.52 -18.02
CA PHE A 107 27.98 -22.16 -19.41
C PHE A 107 28.21 -20.67 -19.66
N GLU A 108 28.78 -20.34 -20.82
CA GLU A 108 29.04 -19.00 -21.32
C GLU A 108 28.03 -18.66 -22.43
N SER A 109 27.15 -17.72 -22.16
CA SER A 109 25.96 -17.42 -22.96
C SER A 109 26.21 -16.68 -24.28
N ILE A 110 27.29 -15.90 -24.41
CA ILE A 110 27.55 -15.05 -25.59
C ILE A 110 28.15 -15.87 -26.73
N LYS A 111 29.18 -16.68 -26.46
CA LYS A 111 29.81 -17.57 -27.46
C LYS A 111 29.30 -19.01 -27.38
N ARG A 112 28.36 -19.30 -26.47
CA ARG A 112 27.66 -20.59 -26.31
C ARG A 112 28.61 -21.77 -26.08
N GLN A 113 29.53 -21.60 -25.15
CA GLN A 113 30.60 -22.56 -24.82
C GLN A 113 30.69 -22.79 -23.30
N PRO A 114 31.43 -23.80 -22.80
CA PRO A 114 31.64 -23.96 -21.37
C PRO A 114 32.29 -22.73 -20.72
N CYS A 115 31.99 -22.48 -19.45
CA CYS A 115 32.54 -21.38 -18.67
C CYS A 115 34.06 -21.54 -18.48
N VAL A 116 34.84 -20.81 -19.28
CA VAL A 116 36.31 -20.87 -19.25
C VAL A 116 36.91 -20.36 -17.94
N CYS A 117 36.25 -19.41 -17.27
CA CYS A 117 36.80 -18.71 -16.12
C CYS A 117 36.99 -19.65 -14.92
N LEU A 118 35.98 -20.45 -14.58
CA LEU A 118 36.09 -21.44 -13.53
C LEU A 118 36.89 -22.66 -14.00
N ALA A 119 36.58 -23.19 -15.19
CA ALA A 119 37.19 -24.41 -15.71
C ALA A 119 38.71 -24.32 -15.88
N ARG A 120 39.24 -23.15 -16.26
CA ARG A 120 40.69 -22.97 -16.51
C ARG A 120 41.47 -22.55 -15.26
N PHE A 121 40.86 -21.77 -14.37
CA PHE A 121 41.58 -21.11 -13.27
C PHE A 121 41.22 -21.64 -11.89
N GLY A 122 40.29 -22.59 -11.77
CA GLY A 122 39.85 -23.16 -10.50
C GLY A 122 39.03 -22.18 -9.67
N GLU A 123 38.78 -22.51 -8.40
CA GLU A 123 37.91 -21.74 -7.49
C GLU A 123 38.43 -20.31 -7.20
N ASP A 124 39.75 -20.13 -7.21
CA ASP A 124 40.42 -18.85 -6.96
C ASP A 124 40.54 -17.97 -8.22
N TRP A 125 39.79 -18.26 -9.29
CA TRP A 125 39.80 -17.47 -10.51
C TRP A 125 39.56 -15.98 -10.27
N HIS A 126 38.75 -15.64 -9.25
CA HIS A 126 38.38 -14.28 -8.88
C HIS A 126 39.56 -13.41 -8.41
N GLU A 127 40.70 -14.01 -8.08
CA GLU A 127 41.93 -13.33 -7.68
C GLU A 127 42.77 -12.85 -8.87
N ARG A 128 42.58 -13.46 -10.05
CA ARG A 128 43.31 -13.13 -11.27
C ARG A 128 42.91 -11.76 -11.81
N PRO A 129 43.79 -11.04 -12.54
CA PRO A 129 43.49 -9.70 -13.02
C PRO A 129 42.27 -9.68 -13.95
N PRO A 130 41.45 -8.59 -13.96
CA PRO A 130 40.22 -8.50 -14.77
C PRO A 130 40.45 -8.63 -16.29
N THR A 131 41.69 -8.49 -16.75
CA THR A 131 42.08 -8.68 -18.15
C THR A 131 42.09 -10.16 -18.57
N GLN A 132 42.27 -11.08 -17.62
CA GLN A 132 42.43 -12.51 -17.88
C GLN A 132 41.15 -13.31 -17.61
N VAL A 133 40.39 -12.90 -16.59
CA VAL A 133 39.22 -13.64 -16.10
C VAL A 133 37.97 -12.78 -16.11
N CYS A 134 36.82 -13.45 -16.04
CA CYS A 134 35.51 -12.85 -15.77
C CYS A 134 35.53 -12.13 -14.41
N ARG A 135 34.48 -11.40 -14.07
CA ARG A 135 34.23 -10.86 -12.73
C ARG A 135 32.79 -11.13 -12.30
N PRO A 136 32.55 -11.50 -11.03
CA PRO A 136 31.20 -11.64 -10.51
C PRO A 136 30.55 -10.27 -10.58
N THR A 137 29.51 -10.15 -11.38
CA THR A 137 28.78 -8.91 -11.60
C THR A 137 27.34 -9.10 -11.14
N SER A 138 27.04 -8.55 -9.98
CA SER A 138 25.71 -8.58 -9.39
C SER A 138 25.03 -7.24 -9.59
N ARG A 139 23.80 -7.28 -10.08
CA ARG A 139 22.96 -6.11 -10.31
C ARG A 139 21.63 -6.32 -9.60
N ILE A 140 21.20 -5.33 -8.83
CA ILE A 140 19.91 -5.34 -8.17
C ILE A 140 19.19 -4.02 -8.46
N GLY A 141 17.93 -4.13 -8.85
CA GLY A 141 17.04 -2.99 -9.04
C GLY A 141 16.22 -2.77 -7.77
N VAL A 142 16.22 -1.55 -7.24
CA VAL A 142 15.41 -1.16 -6.08
C VAL A 142 14.61 0.09 -6.38
N PHE A 143 13.45 0.25 -5.73
CA PHE A 143 12.75 1.53 -5.67
C PHE A 143 13.19 2.29 -4.43
N LEU A 144 13.32 3.61 -4.53
CA LEU A 144 13.58 4.50 -3.41
C LEU A 144 12.28 5.29 -3.16
N PRO A 145 11.44 4.90 -2.19
CA PRO A 145 10.05 5.38 -2.07
C PRO A 145 9.92 6.86 -1.77
N ASP A 146 10.95 7.45 -1.16
CA ASP A 146 10.99 8.86 -0.76
C ASP A 146 11.61 9.76 -1.85
N LEU A 147 11.99 9.20 -3.01
CA LEU A 147 12.44 9.94 -4.18
C LEU A 147 11.30 10.07 -5.20
N PRO A 148 11.32 11.13 -6.04
CA PRO A 148 10.26 11.35 -7.01
C PRO A 148 10.29 10.31 -8.14
N ASP A 149 9.12 10.13 -8.75
CA ASP A 149 8.82 9.20 -9.85
C ASP A 149 8.91 7.70 -9.55
N LEU A 150 8.09 6.92 -10.25
CA LEU A 150 8.10 5.47 -10.17
C LEU A 150 9.15 4.90 -11.13
N GLY A 151 10.30 4.50 -10.59
CA GLY A 151 11.33 3.83 -11.38
C GLY A 151 12.47 3.26 -10.55
N VAL A 152 13.34 2.51 -11.21
CA VAL A 152 14.35 1.68 -10.57
C VAL A 152 15.67 2.43 -10.44
N TRP A 153 16.24 2.34 -9.24
CA TRP A 153 17.61 2.67 -8.95
C TRP A 153 18.44 1.38 -8.96
N ARG A 154 19.47 1.35 -9.82
CA ARG A 154 20.26 0.13 -10.01
C ARG A 154 21.54 0.17 -9.17
N LEU A 155 21.73 -0.84 -8.32
CA LEU A 155 22.99 -1.08 -7.63
C LEU A 155 23.77 -2.16 -8.37
N ASP A 156 25.02 -1.83 -8.73
CA ASP A 156 25.94 -2.77 -9.38
C ASP A 156 27.17 -3.01 -8.49
N THR A 157 27.56 -4.27 -8.32
CA THR A 157 28.85 -4.65 -7.70
C THR A 157 29.61 -5.63 -8.59
N LYS A 158 30.95 -5.47 -8.62
CA LYS A 158 31.88 -6.37 -9.32
C LYS A 158 32.79 -7.16 -8.37
N SER A 159 32.56 -7.02 -7.07
CA SER A 159 33.38 -7.61 -6.02
C SER A 159 32.87 -9.01 -5.69
N TYR A 160 33.78 -9.98 -5.61
CA TYR A 160 33.45 -11.37 -5.28
C TYR A 160 32.74 -11.49 -3.93
N TYR A 161 33.33 -10.95 -2.86
CA TYR A 161 32.71 -10.98 -1.53
C TYR A 161 31.42 -10.17 -1.41
N ALA A 162 31.26 -9.11 -2.22
CA ALA A 162 30.05 -8.31 -2.20
C ALA A 162 28.91 -8.99 -2.95
N ALA A 163 29.22 -9.77 -4.00
CA ALA A 163 28.24 -10.55 -4.74
C ALA A 163 27.61 -11.63 -3.85
N ASP A 164 28.45 -12.33 -3.08
CA ASP A 164 28.03 -13.36 -2.13
C ASP A 164 27.17 -12.78 -0.97
N ALA A 165 27.66 -11.71 -0.33
CA ALA A 165 26.91 -11.04 0.73
C ALA A 165 25.55 -10.50 0.25
N LEU A 166 25.49 -9.98 -0.98
CA LEU A 166 24.25 -9.48 -1.57
C LEU A 166 23.27 -10.61 -1.87
N ALA A 167 23.75 -11.76 -2.38
CA ALA A 167 22.93 -12.93 -2.61
C ALA A 167 22.33 -13.46 -1.30
N GLY A 168 23.16 -13.69 -0.28
CA GLY A 168 22.69 -14.17 1.02
C GLY A 168 21.70 -13.21 1.72
N GLY A 169 21.93 -11.90 1.60
CA GLY A 169 20.99 -10.89 2.08
C GLY A 169 19.64 -10.96 1.36
N LEU A 170 19.64 -11.16 0.04
CA LEU A 170 18.42 -11.29 -0.74
C LEU A 170 17.67 -12.58 -0.44
N ASP A 171 18.37 -13.70 -0.33
CA ASP A 171 17.75 -14.99 0.04
C ASP A 171 17.05 -14.89 1.39
N THR A 172 17.68 -14.21 2.36
CA THR A 172 17.08 -13.94 3.66
C THR A 172 15.79 -13.12 3.52
N VAL A 173 15.81 -12.08 2.67
CA VAL A 173 14.63 -11.25 2.40
C VAL A 173 13.51 -12.06 1.73
N LEU A 174 13.83 -12.84 0.70
CA LEU A 174 12.87 -13.65 -0.03
C LEU A 174 12.26 -14.75 0.85
N GLN A 175 13.06 -15.39 1.71
CA GLN A 175 12.58 -16.38 2.67
C GLN A 175 11.62 -15.76 3.70
N ALA A 176 11.92 -14.56 4.20
CA ALA A 176 11.08 -13.87 5.17
C ALA A 176 9.72 -13.42 4.62
N THR A 177 9.61 -13.22 3.29
CA THR A 177 8.43 -12.61 2.65
C THR A 177 7.70 -13.58 1.71
N GLY A 178 8.24 -14.77 1.50
CA GLY A 178 7.75 -15.73 0.51
C GLY A 178 7.94 -15.26 -0.94
N GLY A 179 8.78 -14.25 -1.19
CA GLY A 179 9.08 -13.71 -2.52
C GLY A 179 7.90 -13.01 -3.21
N LYS A 180 6.82 -12.72 -2.49
CA LYS A 180 5.60 -12.12 -3.03
C LYS A 180 5.49 -10.64 -2.68
N GLY A 181 5.13 -9.83 -3.66
CA GLY A 181 4.88 -8.40 -3.48
C GLY A 181 6.15 -7.55 -3.43
N LEU A 182 5.96 -6.27 -3.16
CA LEU A 182 7.03 -5.29 -2.98
C LEU A 182 7.61 -5.45 -1.57
N LEU A 183 8.94 -5.56 -1.46
CA LEU A 183 9.61 -5.92 -0.20
C LEU A 183 10.44 -4.74 0.33
N PRO A 184 10.01 -4.05 1.40
CA PRO A 184 10.81 -3.01 2.01
C PRO A 184 12.05 -3.57 2.69
N VAL A 185 13.19 -2.93 2.41
CA VAL A 185 14.51 -3.32 2.88
C VAL A 185 15.30 -2.11 3.34
N ARG A 186 16.26 -2.38 4.23
CA ARG A 186 17.29 -1.44 4.64
C ARG A 186 18.61 -1.86 4.00
N MET A 187 19.34 -0.88 3.50
CA MET A 187 20.59 -1.08 2.79
C MET A 187 21.68 -0.20 3.37
N TRP A 188 22.87 -0.74 3.63
CA TRP A 188 24.05 0.04 4.03
C TRP A 188 25.35 -0.58 3.53
N ILE A 189 26.43 0.19 3.60
CA ILE A 189 27.79 -0.27 3.23
C ILE A 189 28.53 -0.68 4.49
N GLU A 190 29.03 -1.91 4.51
CA GLU A 190 29.91 -2.41 5.56
C GLU A 190 31.33 -2.60 4.99
N GLN A 191 32.34 -2.10 5.72
CA GLN A 191 33.74 -2.30 5.37
C GLN A 191 34.27 -3.50 6.16
N ARG A 192 34.70 -4.54 5.45
CA ARG A 192 35.25 -5.77 6.03
C ARG A 192 36.71 -5.95 5.65
N THR A 193 37.41 -6.75 6.45
CA THR A 193 38.80 -7.10 6.21
C THR A 193 38.96 -8.62 6.20
N ALA A 194 39.69 -9.15 5.23
CA ALA A 194 40.11 -10.54 5.22
C ALA A 194 41.64 -10.60 5.16
N VAL A 195 42.22 -11.48 5.96
CA VAL A 195 43.64 -11.81 5.88
C VAL A 195 43.77 -13.08 5.04
N ARG A 196 44.49 -12.98 3.92
CA ARG A 196 44.85 -14.15 3.09
C ARG A 196 46.30 -14.01 2.68
N GLU A 197 47.05 -15.11 2.72
CA GLU A 197 48.49 -15.14 2.40
C GLU A 197 49.31 -14.08 3.17
N GLY A 198 48.95 -13.83 4.44
CA GLY A 198 49.59 -12.80 5.26
C GLY A 198 49.30 -11.34 4.86
N LYS A 199 48.44 -11.11 3.87
CA LYS A 199 48.04 -9.76 3.42
C LYS A 199 46.60 -9.45 3.82
N THR A 200 46.42 -8.36 4.54
CA THR A 200 45.08 -7.84 4.89
C THR A 200 44.50 -7.10 3.70
N LYS A 201 43.44 -7.65 3.10
CA LYS A 201 42.63 -6.97 2.07
C LYS A 201 41.37 -6.43 2.70
N GLN A 202 41.16 -5.12 2.58
CA GLN A 202 39.89 -4.50 2.91
C GLN A 202 38.95 -4.60 1.71
N PHE A 203 37.67 -4.86 1.92
CA PHE A 203 36.63 -4.87 0.90
C PHE A 203 35.32 -4.32 1.46
N GLN A 204 34.45 -3.84 0.57
CA GLN A 204 33.15 -3.31 0.94
C GLN A 204 32.06 -4.27 0.50
N VAL A 205 31.09 -4.49 1.37
CA VAL A 205 29.88 -5.28 1.08
C VAL A 205 28.66 -4.39 1.27
N VAL A 206 27.61 -4.71 0.51
CA VAL A 206 26.31 -4.07 0.68
C VAL A 206 25.47 -5.03 1.50
N MET A 207 25.08 -4.59 2.68
CA MET A 207 24.13 -5.33 3.51
C MET A 207 22.72 -4.98 3.05
N LEU A 208 21.90 -6.01 2.92
CA LEU A 208 20.49 -5.93 2.53
C LEU A 208 19.70 -6.75 3.56
N VAL A 209 18.82 -6.09 4.29
CA VAL A 209 18.03 -6.72 5.36
C VAL A 209 16.57 -6.27 5.27
N PRO A 210 15.59 -7.15 5.54
CA PRO A 210 14.18 -6.75 5.62
C PRO A 210 13.97 -5.57 6.57
N ALA A 211 13.16 -4.59 6.13
CA ALA A 211 12.74 -3.48 6.97
C ALA A 211 11.59 -3.93 7.89
N LEU A 212 11.95 -4.62 8.98
CA LEU A 212 11.00 -5.17 9.94
C LEU A 212 11.10 -4.43 11.28
N PRO A 213 9.97 -4.17 11.96
CA PRO A 213 10.00 -3.63 13.32
C PRO A 213 10.59 -4.63 14.31
N LYS A 214 10.16 -5.89 14.18
CA LYS A 214 10.47 -6.97 15.12
C LYS A 214 10.57 -8.28 14.32
N LEU A 215 11.59 -9.09 14.62
CA LEU A 215 11.84 -10.36 13.92
C LEU A 215 10.63 -11.29 13.94
N ARG A 216 9.89 -11.32 15.04
CA ARG A 216 8.66 -12.13 15.17
C ARG A 216 7.66 -11.89 14.04
N HIS A 217 7.60 -10.68 13.47
CA HIS A 217 6.68 -10.37 12.38
C HIS A 217 7.03 -11.13 11.10
N ALA A 218 8.31 -11.42 10.84
CA ALA A 218 8.71 -12.30 9.73
C ALA A 218 8.41 -13.78 10.00
N LEU A 219 8.33 -14.19 11.28
CA LEU A 219 8.01 -15.56 11.67
C LEU A 219 6.49 -15.82 11.70
N SER A 220 5.67 -14.76 11.75
CA SER A 220 4.20 -14.85 11.78
C SER A 220 3.56 -15.01 10.39
N GLY A 221 4.34 -14.98 9.32
CA GLY A 221 3.87 -15.13 7.94
C GLY A 221 4.25 -13.93 7.04
N PRO A 222 3.84 -13.96 5.75
CA PRO A 222 4.19 -12.91 4.79
C PRO A 222 3.62 -11.55 5.21
N ILE A 223 4.46 -10.52 5.24
CA ILE A 223 4.07 -9.16 5.62
C ILE A 223 3.61 -8.39 4.38
N SER A 224 2.53 -7.62 4.50
CA SER A 224 2.06 -6.75 3.42
C SER A 224 3.00 -5.56 3.21
N THR A 225 3.13 -5.09 1.96
CA THR A 225 3.99 -3.93 1.63
C THR A 225 3.61 -2.68 2.42
N ALA A 226 2.31 -2.42 2.61
CA ALA A 226 1.83 -1.27 3.38
C ALA A 226 2.35 -1.30 4.82
N ALA A 227 2.29 -2.47 5.47
CA ALA A 227 2.73 -2.66 6.84
C ALA A 227 4.27 -2.61 7.01
N ALA A 228 5.01 -2.88 5.93
CA ALA A 228 6.46 -2.76 5.92
C ALA A 228 6.95 -1.33 5.60
N LEU A 229 6.13 -0.50 4.94
CA LEU A 229 6.41 0.92 4.72
C LEU A 229 6.04 1.79 5.93
N ASP A 230 4.94 1.47 6.59
CA ASP A 230 4.56 2.05 7.88
C ASP A 230 4.60 0.97 8.98
N PRO A 231 5.76 0.74 9.61
CA PRO A 231 5.89 -0.24 10.68
C PRO A 231 4.99 0.03 11.89
N SER A 232 4.48 1.27 12.05
CA SER A 232 3.57 1.60 13.13
C SER A 232 2.19 0.95 12.97
N SER A 233 1.83 0.54 11.75
CA SER A 233 0.60 -0.19 11.47
C SER A 233 0.64 -1.64 11.98
N LEU A 234 1.83 -2.22 12.20
CA LEU A 234 2.00 -3.60 12.69
C LEU A 234 1.78 -3.73 14.20
N ASP A 235 1.91 -2.64 14.96
CA ASP A 235 1.72 -2.61 16.41
C ASP A 235 0.32 -2.07 16.81
N ARG A 236 -0.56 -1.73 15.84
CA ARG A 236 -1.95 -1.36 16.14
C ARG A 236 -2.80 -2.63 16.29
N PRO A 237 -3.42 -2.89 17.45
CA PRO A 237 -4.46 -3.91 17.53
C PRO A 237 -5.53 -3.57 16.49
N ALA A 238 -5.89 -4.56 15.67
CA ALA A 238 -7.01 -4.42 14.75
C ALA A 238 -8.27 -4.15 15.59
N ILE A 239 -8.78 -2.93 15.54
CA ILE A 239 -10.11 -2.63 16.04
C ILE A 239 -11.04 -3.24 14.99
N GLU A 240 -11.77 -4.29 15.36
CA GLU A 240 -12.86 -4.81 14.53
C GLU A 240 -13.76 -3.63 14.16
N ALA A 241 -14.05 -3.47 12.87
CA ALA A 241 -15.02 -2.48 12.42
C ALA A 241 -16.30 -2.71 13.20
N ALA A 242 -16.78 -1.67 13.91
CA ALA A 242 -18.03 -1.75 14.63
C ALA A 242 -19.12 -2.25 13.68
N PRO A 243 -19.93 -3.26 14.05
CA PRO A 243 -21.06 -3.67 13.23
C PRO A 243 -21.93 -2.44 12.94
N ALA A 244 -22.36 -2.29 11.69
CA ALA A 244 -23.19 -1.16 11.27
C ALA A 244 -24.34 -0.97 12.26
N GLU A 245 -24.36 0.20 12.90
CA GLU A 245 -25.31 0.53 13.95
C GLU A 245 -26.73 0.37 13.41
N ARG A 246 -27.57 -0.42 14.09
CA ARG A 246 -28.96 -0.66 13.70
C ARG A 246 -29.67 0.71 13.61
N PRO A 247 -30.27 1.08 12.47
CA PRO A 247 -31.04 2.31 12.36
C PRO A 247 -32.17 2.36 13.41
N ASP A 248 -32.35 3.51 14.07
CA ASP A 248 -33.41 3.73 15.04
C ASP A 248 -34.72 4.07 14.32
N TYR A 249 -35.49 3.03 14.00
CA TYR A 249 -36.77 3.17 13.32
C TYR A 249 -37.84 3.90 14.14
N LEU A 250 -37.71 3.98 15.47
CA LEU A 250 -38.65 4.74 16.30
C LEU A 250 -38.40 6.24 16.19
N ALA A 251 -37.13 6.65 16.14
CA ALA A 251 -36.77 8.04 15.86
C ALA A 251 -37.24 8.47 14.46
N ASP A 252 -37.02 7.63 13.44
CA ASP A 252 -37.51 7.89 12.08
C ASP A 252 -39.03 8.06 12.03
N ALA A 253 -39.77 7.23 12.76
CA ALA A 253 -41.23 7.27 12.80
C ALA A 253 -41.79 8.49 13.54
N ARG A 254 -41.13 8.95 14.60
CA ARG A 254 -41.52 10.20 15.31
C ARG A 254 -41.31 11.45 14.48
N ALA A 255 -40.47 11.40 13.44
CA ALA A 255 -40.27 12.49 12.50
C ALA A 255 -41.31 12.51 11.36
N CYS A 256 -42.14 11.47 11.24
CA CYS A 256 -43.17 11.40 10.21
C CYS A 256 -44.35 12.34 10.51
N ARG A 257 -44.94 12.91 9.45
CA ARG A 257 -46.11 13.80 9.53
C ARG A 257 -47.42 13.18 9.07
N THR A 258 -47.35 12.00 8.46
CA THR A 258 -48.51 11.26 7.96
C THR A 258 -48.42 9.79 8.37
N GLU A 259 -49.57 9.13 8.50
CA GLU A 259 -49.62 7.68 8.76
C GLU A 259 -48.90 6.86 7.68
N ALA A 260 -49.02 7.28 6.42
CA ALA A 260 -48.41 6.60 5.29
C ALA A 260 -46.87 6.60 5.39
N ASP A 261 -46.27 7.65 5.93
CA ASP A 261 -44.82 7.72 6.14
C ASP A 261 -44.36 6.77 7.25
N VAL A 262 -45.13 6.63 8.33
CA VAL A 262 -44.85 5.67 9.40
C VAL A 262 -44.94 4.23 8.90
N GLN A 263 -45.90 3.94 8.01
CA GLN A 263 -46.01 2.64 7.34
C GLN A 263 -44.78 2.34 6.47
N GLN A 264 -44.21 3.34 5.78
CA GLN A 264 -42.97 3.16 5.02
C GLN A 264 -41.76 2.84 5.91
N VAL A 265 -41.69 3.42 7.12
CA VAL A 265 -40.66 3.10 8.12
C VAL A 265 -40.77 1.63 8.55
N TRP A 266 -42.00 1.13 8.77
CA TRP A 266 -42.24 -0.28 9.05
C TRP A 266 -41.79 -1.19 7.91
N HIS A 267 -42.14 -0.87 6.65
CA HIS A 267 -41.73 -1.66 5.50
C HIS A 267 -40.20 -1.70 5.34
N ARG A 268 -39.52 -0.57 5.61
CA ARG A 268 -38.05 -0.48 5.62
C ARG A 268 -37.43 -1.36 6.72
N ALA A 269 -37.96 -1.29 7.94
CA ALA A 269 -37.51 -2.11 9.06
C ALA A 269 -37.70 -3.61 8.78
N ARG A 270 -38.83 -4.00 8.22
CA ARG A 270 -39.14 -5.40 7.88
C ARG A 270 -38.27 -5.91 6.74
N HIS A 271 -38.06 -5.12 5.68
CA HIS A 271 -37.18 -5.49 4.57
C HIS A 271 -35.72 -5.65 5.03
N ALA A 272 -35.29 -4.86 6.01
CA ALA A 272 -33.97 -4.99 6.64
C ALA A 272 -33.88 -6.16 7.64
N GLY A 273 -34.95 -6.93 7.87
CA GLY A 273 -34.98 -8.02 8.85
C GLY A 273 -35.05 -7.56 10.30
N HIS A 274 -35.34 -6.27 10.54
CA HIS A 274 -35.41 -5.65 11.87
C HIS A 274 -36.85 -5.53 12.39
N GLY A 275 -37.83 -6.12 11.69
CA GLY A 275 -39.24 -6.10 12.09
C GLY A 275 -39.51 -7.05 13.26
N SER A 276 -40.01 -6.51 14.37
CA SER A 276 -40.53 -7.26 15.52
C SER A 276 -41.98 -6.86 15.80
N ASP A 277 -42.72 -7.70 16.52
CA ASP A 277 -44.09 -7.40 16.94
C ASP A 277 -44.16 -6.18 17.87
N GLU A 278 -43.13 -5.98 18.70
CA GLU A 278 -42.97 -4.79 19.54
C GLU A 278 -42.82 -3.52 18.69
N LEU A 279 -41.93 -3.54 17.69
CA LEU A 279 -41.73 -2.40 16.81
C LEU A 279 -43.00 -2.07 16.00
N LEU A 280 -43.74 -3.09 15.55
CA LEU A 280 -45.01 -2.89 14.86
C LEU A 280 -46.03 -2.19 15.77
N ALA A 281 -46.15 -2.62 17.03
CA ALA A 281 -47.07 -2.02 17.99
C ALA A 281 -46.72 -0.56 18.30
N ASP A 282 -45.44 -0.24 18.44
CA ASP A 282 -44.95 1.12 18.68
C ASP A 282 -45.22 2.04 17.48
N LEU A 283 -44.96 1.57 16.26
CA LEU A 283 -45.25 2.33 15.04
C LEU A 283 -46.76 2.55 14.83
N GLN A 284 -47.59 1.57 15.19
CA GLN A 284 -49.05 1.73 15.19
C GLN A 284 -49.55 2.74 16.24
N ALA A 285 -48.88 2.85 17.39
CA ALA A 285 -49.17 3.89 18.37
C ALA A 285 -48.87 5.28 17.80
N ILE A 286 -47.67 5.47 17.23
CA ILE A 286 -47.25 6.74 16.60
C ILE A 286 -48.21 7.14 15.47
N ALA A 287 -48.61 6.20 14.62
CA ALA A 287 -49.56 6.48 13.54
C ALA A 287 -50.94 6.92 14.06
N ARG A 288 -51.43 6.32 15.16
CA ARG A 288 -52.68 6.73 15.82
C ARG A 288 -52.60 8.10 16.48
N ASP A 289 -51.41 8.50 16.95
CA ASP A 289 -51.22 9.83 17.52
C ASP A 289 -51.25 10.89 16.41
N ILE A 290 -50.58 10.63 15.28
CA ILE A 290 -50.65 11.47 14.08
C ILE A 290 -52.09 11.60 13.57
N SER A 291 -52.86 10.50 13.56
CA SER A 291 -54.26 10.51 13.08
C SER A 291 -55.20 11.33 13.96
N LYS A 292 -54.87 11.48 15.25
CA LYS A 292 -55.58 12.32 16.21
C LYS A 292 -55.10 13.78 16.21
N GLY A 293 -54.17 14.15 15.33
CA GLY A 293 -53.59 15.49 15.28
C GLY A 293 -52.63 15.79 16.43
N ILE A 294 -52.12 14.76 17.11
CA ILE A 294 -51.11 14.89 18.17
C ILE A 294 -49.74 14.84 17.50
N ASP A 295 -48.89 15.84 17.76
CA ASP A 295 -47.52 15.83 17.24
C ASP A 295 -46.73 14.69 17.93
N PRO A 296 -46.29 13.66 17.18
CA PRO A 296 -45.60 12.49 17.76
C PRO A 296 -44.18 12.81 18.26
N SER A 297 -43.65 14.00 17.95
CA SER A 297 -42.32 14.44 18.39
C SER A 297 -42.34 15.17 19.74
N THR A 298 -43.48 15.78 20.12
CA THR A 298 -43.62 16.61 21.33
C THR A 298 -44.77 16.17 22.24
N GLY A 299 -45.76 15.42 21.75
CA GLY A 299 -46.92 14.96 22.51
C GLY A 299 -47.96 16.05 22.81
N GLU A 300 -47.84 17.22 22.16
CA GLU A 300 -48.73 18.35 22.38
C GLU A 300 -49.81 18.44 21.27
N ILE A 301 -51.02 18.84 21.66
CA ILE A 301 -52.11 19.18 20.73
C ILE A 301 -51.95 20.67 20.39
N PRO A 302 -51.95 21.08 19.11
CA PRO A 302 -51.96 22.50 18.76
C PRO A 302 -53.23 23.16 19.31
N ALA A 303 -53.06 24.03 20.31
CA ALA A 303 -54.11 24.97 20.71
C ALA A 303 -54.16 26.04 19.62
N ASP A 304 -55.11 25.90 18.69
CA ASP A 304 -55.69 27.00 17.89
C ASP A 304 -56.85 26.43 17.03
N GLN A 305 -58.05 26.40 17.62
CA GLN A 305 -59.34 26.53 16.94
C GLN A 305 -60.36 26.97 17.98
N ASP A 306 -60.22 28.23 18.42
CA ASP A 306 -61.35 29.03 18.91
C ASP A 306 -62.26 29.30 17.71
N ASP A 307 -63.27 28.45 17.52
CA ASP A 307 -64.51 28.87 16.85
C ASP A 307 -65.61 28.92 17.91
N GLU A 308 -65.85 30.15 18.36
CA GLU A 308 -67.05 30.57 19.07
C GLU A 308 -68.30 30.13 18.32
N GLN A 309 -69.01 29.13 18.84
CA GLN A 309 -70.46 29.02 18.72
C GLN A 309 -71.00 28.19 19.90
N GLY A 310 -71.02 28.85 21.06
CA GLY A 310 -71.91 28.47 22.14
C GLY A 310 -73.37 28.78 21.75
N PRO A 311 -74.33 27.98 22.20
CA PRO A 311 -75.75 28.12 21.84
C PRO A 311 -76.38 29.36 22.50
N ASP A 312 -77.24 30.07 21.78
CA ASP A 312 -78.17 31.05 22.35
C ASP A 312 -79.55 30.43 22.65
N ALA A 313 -80.36 31.21 23.35
CA ALA A 313 -81.24 30.76 24.43
C ALA A 313 -82.60 30.13 24.03
N ASP A 314 -82.82 29.76 22.77
CA ASP A 314 -84.06 29.08 22.34
C ASP A 314 -83.75 27.90 21.42
N GLY A 315 -83.72 26.69 21.99
CA GLY A 315 -83.25 25.46 21.35
C GLY A 315 -84.01 25.01 20.11
N VAL A 316 -83.50 25.39 18.93
CA VAL A 316 -83.88 24.85 17.63
C VAL A 316 -82.61 24.57 16.82
N TYR A 317 -82.44 23.33 16.36
CA TYR A 317 -81.43 22.97 15.36
C TYR A 317 -82.04 23.14 13.97
N ASP A 318 -81.48 24.02 13.14
CA ASP A 318 -81.78 24.05 11.71
C ASP A 318 -81.06 22.89 11.03
N VAL A 319 -81.86 21.98 10.48
CA VAL A 319 -81.42 20.88 9.61
C VAL A 319 -81.50 21.41 8.19
N GLU A 320 -80.36 21.57 7.52
CA GLU A 320 -80.31 21.61 6.06
C GLU A 320 -79.74 20.31 5.51
N ALA A 321 -80.60 19.60 4.79
CA ALA A 321 -80.28 18.49 3.92
C ALA A 321 -79.95 19.03 2.52
N TYR A 322 -78.94 18.47 1.84
CA TYR A 322 -78.95 18.27 0.38
C TYR A 322 -77.98 17.16 -0.05
N ASP A 323 -78.61 16.04 -0.44
CA ASP A 323 -78.47 15.19 -1.62
C ASP A 323 -77.12 14.86 -2.31
N GLU A 324 -77.02 13.54 -2.49
CA GLU A 324 -76.30 12.67 -3.43
C GLU A 324 -76.28 13.13 -4.92
N GLN A 325 -75.11 13.05 -5.56
CA GLN A 325 -74.78 12.42 -6.88
C GLN A 325 -73.76 13.22 -7.71
N ASP A 326 -72.55 12.66 -7.86
CA ASP A 326 -71.90 12.44 -9.16
C ASP A 326 -70.57 11.65 -8.98
N GLU A 327 -70.61 10.36 -9.33
CA GLU A 327 -69.47 9.51 -9.73
C GLU A 327 -69.68 9.18 -11.23
N PRO A 328 -68.68 8.83 -12.10
CA PRO A 328 -67.40 8.14 -11.84
C PRO A 328 -66.23 8.64 -12.77
N PRO A 329 -65.07 7.95 -13.03
CA PRO A 329 -64.60 6.65 -12.54
C PRO A 329 -63.17 6.57 -11.95
N VAL A 330 -63.09 5.70 -10.95
CA VAL A 330 -62.01 4.85 -10.44
C VAL A 330 -60.71 4.68 -11.24
N ALA A 331 -59.58 4.88 -10.53
CA ALA A 331 -58.31 4.20 -10.76
C ALA A 331 -57.69 3.75 -9.40
N ASP A 332 -57.92 2.47 -9.10
CA ASP A 332 -57.21 1.56 -8.17
C ASP A 332 -56.38 2.17 -7.02
N ALA A 333 -57.04 2.46 -5.90
CA ALA A 333 -56.39 2.66 -4.61
C ALA A 333 -56.35 1.33 -3.85
N SER A 334 -55.25 0.58 -3.97
CA SER A 334 -54.96 -0.47 -3.00
C SER A 334 -54.69 0.18 -1.65
N ALA A 335 -55.72 0.28 -0.82
CA ALA A 335 -55.63 0.75 0.55
C ALA A 335 -54.58 -0.09 1.30
N VAL A 336 -53.46 0.54 1.65
CA VAL A 336 -52.40 -0.07 2.46
C VAL A 336 -52.88 -0.09 3.90
N SER A 337 -53.50 -1.18 4.31
CA SER A 337 -53.90 -1.42 5.70
C SER A 337 -52.72 -1.95 6.51
N TRP A 338 -52.61 -1.51 7.77
CA TRP A 338 -51.67 -2.09 8.73
C TRP A 338 -51.81 -3.63 8.80
N PRO A 339 -50.70 -4.39 8.88
CA PRO A 339 -50.80 -5.82 9.13
C PRO A 339 -51.39 -6.08 10.52
N GLN A 340 -52.26 -7.09 10.60
CA GLN A 340 -52.89 -7.52 11.84
C GLN A 340 -51.82 -8.11 12.77
N ALA A 341 -51.68 -7.58 13.99
CA ALA A 341 -50.76 -8.13 14.99
C ALA A 341 -51.14 -9.59 15.32
N ALA A 342 -50.15 -10.46 15.46
CA ALA A 342 -50.38 -11.86 15.80
C ALA A 342 -51.05 -11.94 17.18
N GLN A 343 -52.26 -12.52 17.24
CA GLN A 343 -52.91 -12.79 18.52
C GLN A 343 -52.14 -13.90 19.25
N PRO A 344 -51.84 -13.75 20.55
CA PRO A 344 -51.28 -14.84 21.33
C PRO A 344 -52.31 -15.98 21.39
N GLY A 345 -51.99 -17.09 20.72
CA GLY A 345 -52.87 -18.24 20.58
C GLY A 345 -53.22 -18.87 21.92
N GLN A 346 -54.52 -18.93 22.21
CA GLN A 346 -55.07 -19.88 23.17
C GLN A 346 -54.73 -21.30 22.73
N GLY A 347 -54.19 -22.09 23.66
CA GLY A 347 -53.83 -23.47 23.43
C GLY A 347 -55.02 -24.35 23.08
N VAL A 348 -54.80 -25.26 22.14
CA VAL A 348 -55.69 -26.41 21.91
C VAL A 348 -54.88 -27.68 22.19
N ARG A 349 -55.24 -28.36 23.27
CA ARG A 349 -54.89 -29.77 23.51
C ARG A 349 -55.68 -30.64 22.51
N ARG A 350 -54.99 -31.44 21.71
CA ARG A 350 -55.12 -32.90 21.68
C ARG A 350 -54.01 -33.53 20.85
#